data_AF-A0A165N6Z1-F1
#
_entry.id   AF-A0A165N6Z1-F1
#
_cell.length_a   1.000
_cell.length_b   1.000
_cell.length_c   1.000
_cell.angle_alpha   90.00
_cell.angle_beta   90.00
_cell.angle_gamma   90.00
#
_symmetry.space_group_name_H-M   'P 1'
#
loop_
_entity.id
_entity.type
_entity.pdbx_description
1 polymer ?
#
loop_
_entity_poly.entity_id
_entity_poly.type
_entity_poly.pdbx_seq_one_letter_code
_entity_poly.pdbx_strand_id
1 'polypeptide(L)' 'MARADKAMQDIRALRPKDFTIDSLDNDLASMALIRALPAEYNNFVSSLLLLDSLDLSKLQSAFQNEESQRFARGI' A
#
# COMPACT_ATOMS: atom_id res chain seq x y z
N MET A 1 -4.79 27.45 -12.83
CA MET A 1 -4.64 26.59 -11.63
C MET A 1 -3.27 25.95 -11.69
N ALA A 2 -2.52 25.94 -10.59
CA ALA A 2 -1.23 25.27 -10.58
C ALA A 2 -1.44 23.76 -10.74
N ARG A 3 -0.47 23.06 -11.34
CA ARG A 3 -0.52 21.60 -11.54
C ARG A 3 -0.77 20.85 -10.22
N ALA A 4 -0.24 21.37 -9.11
CA ALA A 4 -0.46 20.84 -7.77
C ALA A 4 -1.94 20.95 -7.34
N ASP A 5 -2.59 22.09 -7.55
CA ASP A 5 -4.00 22.30 -7.18
C ASP A 5 -4.92 21.31 -7.91
N LYS A 6 -4.64 21.09 -9.20
CA LYS A 6 -5.36 20.12 -10.03
C LYS A 6 -5.21 18.70 -9.49
N ALA A 7 -3.98 18.28 -9.19
CA ALA A 7 -3.72 16.96 -8.61
C ALA A 7 -4.42 16.77 -7.25
N MET A 8 -4.42 17.79 -6.40
CA MET A 8 -5.14 17.73 -5.11
C MET A 8 -6.66 17.62 -5.28
N GLN A 9 -7.23 18.28 -6.29
CA GLN A 9 -8.65 18.13 -6.61
C GLN A 9 -8.96 16.74 -7.14
N ASP A 10 -8.14 16.22 -8.04
CA ASP A 10 -8.32 14.89 -8.62
C ASP A 10 -8.25 13.80 -7.53
N ILE A 11 -7.29 13.90 -6.60
CA ILE A 11 -7.21 12.98 -5.43
C ILE A 11 -8.48 13.04 -4.58
N ARG A 12 -9.01 14.25 -4.33
CA ARG A 12 -10.27 14.38 -3.57
C ARG A 12 -11.46 13.79 -4.32
N ALA A 13 -11.48 13.86 -5.65
CA ALA A 13 -12.53 13.30 -6.48
C ALA A 13 -12.52 11.76 -6.54
N LEU A 14 -11.36 11.14 -6.31
CA LEU A 14 -11.23 9.67 -6.22
C LEU A 14 -11.83 9.09 -4.93
N ARG A 15 -12.14 9.95 -3.95
CA ARG A 15 -12.65 9.50 -2.65
C ARG A 15 -14.09 8.95 -2.77
N PRO A 16 -14.36 7.73 -2.26
CA PRO A 16 -15.71 7.22 -2.12
C PRO A 16 -16.59 8.13 -1.24
N LYS A 17 -17.91 8.12 -1.45
CA LYS A 17 -18.86 8.94 -0.68
C LYS A 17 -18.93 8.57 0.80
N ASP A 18 -18.58 7.32 1.10
CA ASP A 18 -18.61 6.64 2.39
C ASP A 18 -17.22 6.52 3.04
N PHE A 19 -16.21 7.20 2.50
CA PHE A 19 -14.85 7.17 3.03
C PHE A 19 -14.79 7.76 4.44
N THR A 20 -14.42 6.93 5.42
CA THR A 20 -14.33 7.31 6.84
C THR A 20 -12.89 7.64 7.23
N ILE A 21 -12.71 8.11 8.47
CA ILE A 21 -11.38 8.26 9.07
C ILE A 21 -10.68 6.89 9.14
N ASP A 22 -11.40 5.81 9.44
CA ASP A 22 -10.83 4.46 9.45
C ASP A 22 -10.31 4.04 8.06
N SER A 23 -10.99 4.45 6.98
CA SER A 23 -10.49 4.24 5.62
C SER A 23 -9.17 4.97 5.38
N LEU A 24 -9.03 6.21 5.89
CA LEU A 24 -7.79 6.96 5.81
C LEU A 24 -6.66 6.30 6.61
N ASP A 25 -6.95 5.86 7.82
CA ASP A 25 -5.98 5.18 8.68
C ASP A 25 -5.51 3.87 8.04
N ASN A 26 -6.39 3.13 7.37
CA ASN A 26 -6.04 1.92 6.62
C ASN A 26 -5.13 2.21 5.41
N ASP A 27 -5.44 3.25 4.63
CA ASP A 27 -4.60 3.67 3.50
C ASP A 27 -3.22 4.12 4.00
N LEU A 28 -3.17 4.91 5.08
CA LEU A 28 -1.94 5.38 5.69
C LEU A 28 -1.10 4.24 6.24
N ALA A 29 -1.72 3.29 6.95
CA ALA A 29 -1.06 2.10 7.46
C ALA A 29 -0.46 1.27 6.32
N SER A 30 -1.20 1.10 5.21
CA SER A 30 -0.73 0.37 4.03
C SER A 30 0.50 1.05 3.41
N MET A 31 0.48 2.38 3.24
CA MET A 31 1.63 3.12 2.73
C MET A 31 2.83 3.06 3.69
N ALA A 32 2.58 3.18 4.99
CA ALA A 32 3.63 3.11 6.01
C ALA A 32 4.30 1.73 6.02
N LEU A 33 3.53 0.65 5.92
CA LEU A 33 4.05 -0.72 5.86
C LEU A 33 4.95 -0.94 4.65
N ILE A 34 4.53 -0.49 3.46
CA ILE A 34 5.36 -0.59 2.24
C ILE A 34 6.66 0.19 2.40
N ARG A 35 6.62 1.38 3.01
CA ARG A 35 7.81 2.24 3.20
C ARG A 35 8.72 1.79 4.33
N ALA A 36 8.22 1.07 5.32
CA ALA A 36 8.99 0.56 6.45
C ALA A 36 9.85 -0.66 6.08
N LEU A 37 9.55 -1.31 4.95
CA LEU A 37 10.28 -2.47 4.49
C LEU A 37 11.74 -2.13 4.13
N PRO A 38 12.72 -2.92 4.60
CA PRO A 38 14.11 -2.75 4.21
C PRO A 38 14.32 -3.07 2.72
N ALA A 39 15.42 -2.57 2.15
CA ALA A 39 15.72 -2.67 0.71
C ALA A 39 15.79 -4.11 0.17
N GLU A 40 16.05 -5.10 1.02
CA GLU A 40 15.99 -6.52 0.68
C GLU A 40 14.58 -6.98 0.25
N TYR A 41 13.53 -6.23 0.60
CA TYR A 41 12.16 -6.47 0.16
C TYR A 41 11.79 -5.68 -1.12
N ASN A 42 12.74 -5.04 -1.80
CA ASN A 42 12.46 -4.25 -3.01
C ASN A 42 11.73 -5.06 -4.10
N ASN A 43 12.04 -6.35 -4.25
CA ASN A 43 11.34 -7.23 -5.19
C ASN A 43 9.86 -7.44 -4.79
N PHE A 44 9.60 -7.56 -3.49
CA PHE A 44 8.26 -7.67 -2.94
C PHE A 44 7.49 -6.35 -3.04
N VAL A 45 8.12 -5.22 -2.73
CA VAL A 45 7.51 -3.89 -2.95
C VAL A 45 7.16 -3.69 -4.43
N SER A 46 8.05 -4.10 -5.34
CA SER A 46 7.79 -4.01 -6.78
C SER A 46 6.61 -4.88 -7.21
N SER A 47 6.43 -6.06 -6.63
CA SER A 47 5.27 -6.91 -6.92
C SER A 47 3.97 -6.36 -6.34
N LEU A 48 4.02 -5.71 -5.17
CA LEU A 48 2.86 -5.01 -4.59
C LEU A 48 2.39 -3.85 -5.46
N LEU A 49 3.30 -3.12 -6.12
CA LEU A 49 2.98 -2.02 -7.03
C LEU A 49 2.31 -2.49 -8.33
N LEU A 50 2.38 -3.78 -8.65
CA LEU A 50 1.69 -4.38 -9.82
C LEU A 50 0.25 -4.80 -9.50
N LEU A 51 -0.19 -4.69 -8.25
CA LEU A 51 -1.56 -5.03 -7.86
C LEU A 51 -2.54 -3.94 -8.31
N ASP A 52 -3.63 -4.34 -8.95
CA ASP A 52 -4.71 -3.44 -9.39
C ASP A 52 -5.40 -2.71 -8.23
N SER A 53 -5.31 -3.26 -7.02
CA SER A 53 -5.88 -2.68 -5.80
C SER A 53 -4.99 -3.02 -4.60
N LEU A 54 -4.58 -1.99 -3.86
CA LEU A 54 -3.91 -2.11 -2.58
C LEU A 54 -4.94 -1.97 -1.46
N ASP A 55 -5.39 -3.12 -0.94
CA ASP A 55 -6.25 -3.20 0.24
C ASP A 55 -5.41 -3.68 1.43
N LEU A 56 -5.65 -3.12 2.63
CA LEU A 56 -4.88 -3.45 3.82
C LEU A 56 -4.88 -4.96 4.13
N SER A 57 -6.02 -5.63 3.96
CA SER A 57 -6.14 -7.08 4.24
C SER A 57 -5.34 -7.90 3.22
N LYS A 58 -5.36 -7.49 1.94
CA LYS A 58 -4.53 -8.11 0.90
C LYS A 58 -3.05 -7.88 1.18
N LEU A 59 -2.69 -6.68 1.63
CA LEU A 59 -1.31 -6.34 1.97
C LEU A 59 -0.81 -7.19 3.14
N GLN A 60 -1.56 -7.27 4.24
CA GLN A 60 -1.22 -8.12 5.38
C GLN A 60 -1.01 -9.58 4.96
N SER A 61 -1.90 -10.11 4.12
CA SER A 61 -1.78 -11.48 3.60
C SER A 61 -0.52 -11.66 2.73
N ALA A 62 -0.20 -10.67 1.88
CA ALA A 62 0.99 -10.70 1.05
C ALA A 62 2.28 -10.67 1.89
N PHE A 63 2.31 -9.86 2.95
CA PHE A 63 3.42 -9.81 3.90
C PHE A 63 3.62 -11.15 4.61
N GLN A 64 2.54 -11.74 5.16
CA GLN A 64 2.61 -13.05 5.82
C GLN A 64 3.13 -14.14 4.88
N ASN A 65 2.69 -14.11 3.62
CA ASN A 65 3.16 -15.05 2.60
C ASN A 65 4.64 -14.84 2.26
N GLU A 66 5.10 -13.59 2.16
CA GLU A 66 6.52 -13.28 1.91
C GLU A 66 7.40 -13.71 3.08
N GLU A 67 7.00 -13.41 4.32
CA GLU A 67 7.72 -13.85 5.52
C GLU A 67 7.79 -15.38 5.61
N SER A 68 6.68 -16.07 5.36
CA SER A 68 6.64 -17.55 5.34
C SER A 68 7.57 -18.13 4.28
N GLN A 69 7.62 -17.52 3.09
CA GLN A 69 8.52 -17.93 2.01
C GLN A 69 9.99 -17.70 2.35
N ARG A 70 10.33 -16.58 3.00
CA ARG A 70 11.70 -16.30 3.43
C ARG A 70 12.16 -17.26 4.51
N PHE A 71 11.30 -17.51 5.49
CA PHE A 71 11.55 -18.50 6.54
C PHE A 71 11.77 -19.90 5.94
N ALA A 72 10.95 -20.32 4.97
CA ALA A 72 11.12 -21.59 4.27
C ALA A 72 12.41 -21.65 3.42
N ARG A 73 12.89 -20.52 2.91
CA ARG A 73 14.16 -20.40 2.17
C ARG A 73 15.38 -20.32 3.10
N GLY A 74 15.18 -20.23 4.42
CA GLY A 74 16.26 -20.11 5.40
C GLY A 74 17.08 -18.82 5.29
N ILE A 75 16.47 -17.76 4.76
CA ILE A 75 17.05 -16.41 4.68
C ILE A 75 16.68 -15.65 5.96
#